data_AF-A0AA36I9A6-F1
#
_entry.id   AF-A0AA36I9A6-F1
#
_cell.length_a   1.000
_cell.length_b   1.000
_cell.length_c   1.000
_cell.angle_alpha   90.00
_cell.angle_beta   90.00
_cell.angle_gamma   90.00
#
_symmetry.space_group_name_H-M   'P 1'
#
loop_
_entity.id
_entity.type
_entity.pdbx_description
1 polymer ?
#
loop_
_entity_poly.entity_id
_entity_poly.type
_entity_poly.pdbx_seq_one_letter_code
_entity_poly.pdbx_strand_id
1 'polypeptide(L)'
;MATSWEELISTTEAAKPPEDVLQAAVQFLTDVAKLPDPNAASGVTEADVDKCTLPELLPAAALIRRLVRHIEALDKARMAQATARTALANVPLSAKSLASALAPAKAPDVADMLLKCGLSKLGFHVQADQSLYIALQLASEEAKAQSRTPFTYVDLTSKEALPLWLPADKVGGKFTLRDDDESRLAGHHAIGSLSDLSKALKGATASPRFFRNVQQWVAAFVRYATTAVATGQMTWPVVFGHLDVVLQICEQEKIKGRAAYLAFLYDDLVRRQWARRAEKRDPSLDILAESQKVDKDMLELARQRVSQVLQEVGLAESAVPKALPAPADIPMSSDPTAVAKQLAAAEQAQKRAEAASKKLGEVQAQLMAKASAAAGGGQSGNLTKRQHKTMNWFSKQANRRQQQQDKRGGQR
;
A
#
# COMPACT_ATOMS: atom_id res chain seq x y z
N MET A 1 -14.63 12.78 19.39
CA MET A 1 -13.44 13.65 19.52
C MET A 1 -13.68 14.51 20.72
N ALA A 2 -12.61 14.88 21.44
CA ALA A 2 -12.73 15.86 22.51
C ALA A 2 -13.43 17.11 21.96
N THR A 3 -14.51 17.52 22.62
CA THR A 3 -15.32 18.68 22.22
C THR A 3 -14.73 19.98 22.75
N SER A 4 -13.89 19.89 23.78
CA SER A 4 -13.22 21.01 24.40
C SER A 4 -11.74 20.73 24.66
N TRP A 5 -10.98 21.78 24.94
CA TRP A 5 -9.56 21.67 25.28
C TRP A 5 -9.34 20.93 26.60
N GLU A 6 -10.22 21.12 27.59
CA GLU A 6 -10.13 20.45 28.89
C GLU A 6 -10.32 18.93 28.76
N GLU A 7 -11.25 18.50 27.91
CA GLU A 7 -11.46 17.09 27.62
C GLU A 7 -10.21 16.48 26.98
N LEU A 8 -9.60 17.16 25.98
CA LEU A 8 -8.37 16.69 25.36
C LEU A 8 -7.20 16.62 26.35
N ILE A 9 -7.04 17.64 27.21
CA ILE A 9 -6.00 17.68 28.25
C ILE A 9 -6.16 16.49 29.20
N SER A 10 -7.40 16.18 29.62
CA SER A 10 -7.68 15.05 30.49
C SER A 10 -7.33 13.69 29.87
N THR A 11 -7.38 13.58 28.54
CA THR A 11 -6.96 12.36 27.83
C THR A 11 -5.44 12.29 27.58
N THR A 12 -4.76 13.43 27.60
CA THR A 12 -3.32 13.53 27.31
C THR A 12 -2.47 13.38 28.58
N GLU A 13 -2.94 13.93 29.70
CA GLU A 13 -2.20 13.95 30.97
C GLU A 13 -2.72 12.87 31.92
N ALA A 14 -1.81 12.10 32.51
CA ALA A 14 -2.17 11.07 33.49
C ALA A 14 -2.72 11.64 34.81
N ALA A 15 -2.32 12.87 35.16
CA ALA A 15 -2.79 13.60 36.33
C ALA A 15 -3.37 14.94 35.89
N LYS A 16 -4.48 15.36 36.51
CA LYS A 16 -5.12 16.65 36.20
C LYS A 16 -4.14 17.79 36.52
N PRO A 17 -3.78 18.66 35.55
CA PRO A 17 -2.92 19.80 35.81
C PRO A 17 -3.57 20.78 36.81
N PRO A 18 -2.77 21.58 37.54
CA PRO A 18 -3.27 22.71 38.31
C PRO A 18 -4.14 23.65 37.47
N GLU A 19 -5.14 24.27 38.08
CA GLU A 19 -6.16 25.06 37.38
C GLU A 19 -5.59 26.30 36.66
N ASP A 20 -4.59 26.94 37.26
CA ASP A 20 -3.83 28.05 36.68
C ASP A 20 -3.05 27.62 35.42
N VAL A 21 -2.40 26.45 35.46
CA VAL A 21 -1.68 25.87 34.31
C VAL A 21 -2.65 25.54 33.18
N LEU A 22 -3.80 24.95 33.52
CA LEU A 22 -4.83 24.59 32.56
C LEU A 22 -5.44 25.83 31.90
N GLN A 23 -5.81 26.83 32.69
CA GLN A 23 -6.36 28.09 32.19
C GLN A 23 -5.36 28.82 31.29
N ALA A 24 -4.09 28.91 31.68
CA ALA A 24 -3.04 29.52 30.86
C ALA A 24 -2.83 28.78 29.53
N ALA A 25 -2.87 27.44 29.54
CA ALA A 25 -2.73 26.64 28.33
C ALA A 25 -3.94 26.80 27.39
N VAL A 26 -5.16 26.75 27.92
CA VAL A 26 -6.40 26.94 27.13
C VAL A 26 -6.43 28.34 26.54
N GLN A 27 -6.14 29.37 27.34
CA GLN A 27 -6.11 30.75 26.89
C GLN A 27 -5.06 30.98 25.79
N PHE A 28 -3.87 30.38 25.92
CA PHE A 28 -2.87 30.44 24.87
C PHE A 28 -3.39 29.82 23.56
N LEU A 29 -4.00 28.63 23.63
CA LEU A 29 -4.50 27.94 22.45
C LEU A 29 -5.63 28.72 21.75
N THR A 30 -6.57 29.28 22.51
CA THR A 30 -7.70 30.04 21.94
C THR A 30 -7.30 31.44 21.50
N ASP A 31 -6.55 32.17 22.32
CA ASP A 31 -6.38 33.61 22.14
C ASP A 31 -5.10 33.95 21.39
N VAL A 32 -4.01 33.20 21.62
CA VAL A 32 -2.70 33.45 20.99
C VAL A 32 -2.57 32.64 19.71
N ALA A 33 -2.77 31.33 19.79
CA ALA A 33 -2.66 30.42 18.64
C ALA A 33 -3.90 30.46 17.72
N LYS A 34 -4.99 31.11 18.15
CA LYS A 34 -6.26 31.23 17.40
C LYS A 34 -6.89 29.89 17.03
N LEU A 35 -6.78 28.91 17.92
CA LEU A 35 -7.33 27.56 17.77
C LEU A 35 -8.58 27.44 18.67
N PRO A 36 -9.79 27.72 18.13
CA PRO A 36 -11.01 27.79 18.95
C PRO A 36 -11.39 26.45 19.58
N ASP A 37 -11.00 25.34 18.95
CA ASP A 37 -11.28 23.99 19.43
C ASP A 37 -10.15 23.00 19.04
N PRO A 38 -10.10 21.80 19.66
CA PRO A 38 -9.12 20.77 19.34
C PRO A 38 -9.07 20.33 17.86
N ASN A 39 -10.16 20.46 17.09
CA ASN A 39 -10.17 20.06 15.69
C ASN A 39 -9.48 21.09 14.79
N ALA A 40 -9.58 22.37 15.15
CA ALA A 40 -8.86 23.46 14.47
C ALA A 40 -7.34 23.34 14.57
N ALA A 41 -6.84 22.61 15.57
CA ALA A 41 -5.42 22.35 15.77
C ALA A 41 -4.84 21.26 14.84
N SER A 42 -5.66 20.68 13.97
CA SER A 42 -5.18 19.66 13.02
C SER A 42 -4.15 20.25 12.06
N GLY A 43 -2.99 19.61 11.96
CA GLY A 43 -1.87 20.07 11.14
C GLY A 43 -0.99 21.17 11.75
N VAL A 44 -1.27 21.62 12.98
CA VAL A 44 -0.38 22.52 13.73
C VAL A 44 0.85 21.75 14.20
N THR A 45 2.05 22.30 13.96
CA THR A 45 3.31 21.66 14.37
C THR A 45 3.96 22.35 15.57
N GLU A 46 4.90 21.67 16.24
CA GLU A 46 5.71 22.34 17.29
C GLU A 46 6.40 23.61 16.78
N ALA A 47 6.84 23.63 15.51
CA ALA A 47 7.49 24.78 14.91
C ALA A 47 6.53 25.98 14.74
N ASP A 48 5.23 25.76 14.67
CA ASP A 48 4.23 26.83 14.61
C ASP A 48 3.99 27.42 16.00
N VAL A 49 4.04 26.58 17.03
CA VAL A 49 3.95 26.99 18.44
C VAL A 49 5.18 27.82 18.84
N ASP A 50 6.36 27.46 18.35
CA ASP A 50 7.60 28.20 18.62
C ASP A 50 7.62 29.61 17.98
N LYS A 51 6.75 29.88 17.00
CA LYS A 51 6.57 31.24 16.44
C LYS A 51 5.71 32.14 17.34
N CYS A 52 4.96 31.55 18.27
CA CYS A 52 4.12 32.27 19.22
C CYS A 52 4.90 32.52 20.52
N THR A 53 4.63 33.65 21.18
CA THR A 53 5.18 33.92 22.51
C THR A 53 4.52 32.98 23.53
N LEU A 54 5.24 31.95 23.95
CA LEU A 54 4.78 30.98 24.94
C LEU A 54 4.46 31.67 26.29
N PRO A 55 3.52 31.13 27.09
CA PRO A 55 3.23 31.65 28.42
C PRO A 55 4.48 31.64 29.31
N GLU A 56 4.64 32.66 30.16
CA GLU A 56 5.75 32.74 31.12
C GLU A 56 5.76 31.55 32.11
N LEU A 57 4.57 30.98 32.37
CA LEU A 57 4.41 29.83 33.23
C LEU A 57 4.94 28.56 32.54
N LEU A 58 6.17 28.18 32.87
CA LEU A 58 6.86 27.01 32.28
C LEU A 58 6.02 25.72 32.25
N PRO A 59 5.25 25.36 33.30
CA PRO A 59 4.37 24.19 33.24
C PRO A 59 3.30 24.27 32.13
N ALA A 60 2.76 25.47 31.87
CA ALA A 60 1.76 25.67 30.82
C ALA A 60 2.40 25.54 29.43
N ALA A 61 3.59 26.13 29.23
CA ALA A 61 4.36 25.97 28.00
C ALA A 61 4.70 24.49 27.70
N ALA A 62 5.09 23.74 28.73
CA ALA A 62 5.35 22.30 28.61
C ALA A 62 4.08 21.51 28.25
N LEU A 63 2.94 21.82 28.90
CA LEU A 63 1.64 21.22 28.60
C LEU A 63 1.21 21.48 27.15
N ILE A 64 1.34 22.71 26.67
CA ILE A 64 1.02 23.10 25.27
C ILE A 64 1.83 22.26 24.28
N ARG A 65 3.14 22.12 24.49
CA ARG A 65 3.99 21.29 23.61
C ARG A 65 3.57 19.82 23.62
N ARG A 66 3.27 19.26 24.79
CA ARG A 66 2.77 17.87 24.89
C ARG A 66 1.43 17.68 24.18
N LEU A 67 0.50 18.63 24.31
CA LEU A 67 -0.77 18.63 23.58
C LEU A 67 -0.57 18.64 22.08
N VAL A 68 0.30 19.52 21.56
CA VAL A 68 0.57 19.63 20.12
C VAL A 68 1.18 18.34 19.59
N ARG A 69 2.15 17.74 20.29
CA ARG A 69 2.69 16.40 19.93
C ARG A 69 1.60 15.33 19.92
N HIS A 70 0.70 15.36 20.90
CA HIS A 70 -0.40 14.40 20.97
C HIS A 70 -1.36 14.57 19.79
N ILE A 71 -1.70 15.81 19.41
CA ILE A 71 -2.54 16.13 18.25
C ILE A 71 -1.85 15.69 16.96
N GLU A 72 -0.56 15.98 16.78
CA GLU A 72 0.21 15.50 15.62
C GLU A 72 0.20 13.97 15.53
N ALA A 73 0.34 13.27 16.66
CA ALA A 73 0.29 11.81 16.70
C ALA A 73 -1.11 11.29 16.33
N LEU A 74 -2.17 11.93 16.83
CA LEU A 74 -3.56 11.62 16.47
C LEU A 74 -3.83 11.87 14.99
N ASP A 75 -3.31 12.95 14.42
CA ASP A 75 -3.47 13.27 13.00
C ASP A 75 -2.68 12.30 12.11
N LYS A 76 -1.46 11.94 12.49
CA LYS A 76 -0.69 10.88 11.81
C LYS A 76 -1.43 9.55 11.88
N ALA A 77 -2.00 9.20 13.03
CA ALA A 77 -2.82 8.00 13.19
C ALA A 77 -4.10 8.06 12.34
N ARG A 78 -4.78 9.22 12.25
CA ARG A 78 -5.94 9.42 11.38
C ARG A 78 -5.59 9.33 9.91
N MET A 79 -4.47 9.91 9.49
CA MET A 79 -3.99 9.81 8.11
C MET A 79 -3.66 8.36 7.80
N ALA A 80 -2.95 7.65 8.69
CA ALA A 80 -2.71 6.22 8.54
C ALA A 80 -4.02 5.40 8.50
N GLN A 81 -5.02 5.75 9.30
CA GLN A 81 -6.35 5.14 9.25
C GLN A 81 -7.10 5.50 7.96
N ALA A 82 -7.01 6.72 7.44
CA ALA A 82 -7.63 7.14 6.18
C ALA A 82 -6.98 6.44 4.99
N THR A 83 -5.67 6.27 5.04
CA THR A 83 -4.91 5.46 4.10
C THR A 83 -5.33 3.99 4.16
N ALA A 84 -5.42 3.41 5.37
CA ALA A 84 -5.94 2.04 5.56
C ALA A 84 -7.40 1.89 5.12
N ARG A 85 -8.26 2.90 5.33
CA ARG A 85 -9.64 2.96 4.84
C ARG A 85 -9.69 2.94 3.32
N THR A 86 -8.78 3.64 2.66
CA THR A 86 -8.68 3.67 1.19
C THR A 86 -8.18 2.33 0.66
N ALA A 87 -7.27 1.67 1.38
CA ALA A 87 -6.82 0.31 1.06
C ALA A 87 -7.96 -0.73 1.17
N LEU A 88 -8.85 -0.57 2.17
CA LEU A 88 -9.98 -1.48 2.41
C LEU A 88 -11.22 -1.20 1.55
N ALA A 89 -11.44 0.02 1.07
CA ALA A 89 -12.61 0.41 0.27
C ALA A 89 -12.74 -0.30 -1.10
N ASN A 90 -11.69 -0.99 -1.54
CA ASN A 90 -11.64 -1.69 -2.83
C ASN A 90 -11.94 -3.20 -2.74
N VAL A 91 -12.15 -3.72 -1.54
CA VAL A 91 -12.75 -5.05 -1.32
C VAL A 91 -14.28 -4.87 -1.33
N PRO A 92 -15.10 -5.75 -1.95
CA PRO A 92 -16.55 -5.69 -1.84
C PRO A 92 -16.97 -5.94 -0.38
N LEU A 93 -16.88 -4.89 0.43
CA LEU A 93 -17.18 -4.91 1.84
C LEU A 93 -18.68 -4.78 2.01
N SER A 94 -19.27 -5.72 2.76
CA SER A 94 -20.61 -5.56 3.30
C SER A 94 -20.75 -4.18 3.99
N ALA A 95 -21.95 -3.60 4.01
CA ALA A 95 -22.19 -2.34 4.71
C ALA A 95 -21.71 -2.37 6.19
N LYS A 96 -21.70 -3.56 6.80
CA LYS A 96 -21.16 -3.80 8.15
C LYS A 96 -19.65 -3.66 8.22
N SER A 97 -18.90 -4.18 7.25
CA SER A 97 -17.45 -4.01 7.23
C SER A 97 -17.03 -2.60 6.84
N LEU A 98 -17.82 -1.90 6.02
CA LEU A 98 -17.63 -0.47 5.76
C LEU A 98 -17.93 0.38 7.01
N ALA A 99 -19.02 0.11 7.74
CA ALA A 99 -19.32 0.78 9.00
C ALA A 99 -18.23 0.51 10.07
N SER A 100 -17.72 -0.72 10.14
CA SER A 100 -16.59 -1.07 11.01
C SER A 100 -15.30 -0.35 10.63
N ALA A 101 -15.05 -0.14 9.33
CA ALA A 101 -13.90 0.62 8.85
C ALA A 101 -14.03 2.14 9.09
N LEU A 102 -15.26 2.66 9.10
CA LEU A 102 -15.56 4.07 9.37
C LEU A 102 -15.64 4.42 10.85
N ALA A 103 -15.88 3.44 11.72
CA ALA A 103 -15.67 3.63 13.15
C ALA A 103 -14.19 4.00 13.40
N PRO A 104 -13.89 4.89 14.37
CA PRO A 104 -12.51 5.08 14.82
C PRO A 104 -12.04 3.73 15.38
N ALA A 105 -11.30 2.98 14.57
CA ALA A 105 -10.77 1.70 14.99
C ALA A 105 -9.90 1.97 16.21
N LYS A 106 -10.26 1.36 17.34
CA LYS A 106 -9.41 1.38 18.53
C LYS A 106 -8.06 0.84 18.09
N ALA A 107 -7.01 1.65 18.21
CA ALA A 107 -5.69 1.21 17.84
C ALA A 107 -5.37 -0.09 18.61
N PRO A 108 -4.86 -1.13 17.93
CA PRO A 108 -4.38 -2.33 18.58
C PRO A 108 -3.38 -1.95 19.65
N ASP A 109 -3.60 -2.43 20.87
CA ASP A 109 -2.55 -2.41 21.87
C ASP A 109 -1.52 -3.48 21.51
N VAL A 110 -0.53 -3.09 20.70
CA VAL A 110 0.52 -4.00 20.20
C VAL A 110 1.30 -4.63 21.34
N ALA A 111 1.51 -3.91 22.45
CA ALA A 111 2.20 -4.45 23.61
C ALA A 111 1.40 -5.59 24.26
N ASP A 112 0.09 -5.43 24.43
CA ASP A 112 -0.81 -6.48 24.91
C ASP A 112 -0.89 -7.67 23.93
N MET A 113 -0.96 -7.42 22.62
CA MET A 113 -0.96 -8.48 21.61
C MET A 113 0.34 -9.30 21.64
N LEU A 114 1.49 -8.64 21.73
CA LEU A 114 2.79 -9.31 21.86
C LEU A 114 2.89 -10.07 23.17
N LEU A 115 2.40 -9.50 24.28
CA LEU A 115 2.37 -10.16 25.59
C LEU A 115 1.58 -11.48 25.55
N LYS A 116 0.39 -11.47 24.95
CA LYS A 116 -0.47 -12.66 24.81
C LYS A 116 0.20 -13.80 24.03
N CYS A 117 1.12 -13.47 23.12
CA CYS A 117 1.88 -14.44 22.34
C CYS A 117 3.27 -14.75 22.92
N GLY A 118 3.61 -14.26 24.12
CA GLY A 118 4.91 -14.49 24.75
C GLY A 118 6.06 -13.69 24.14
N LEU A 119 5.76 -12.60 23.43
CA LEU A 119 6.71 -11.75 22.69
C LEU A 119 6.87 -10.35 23.30
N SER A 120 6.51 -10.16 24.58
CA SER A 120 6.59 -8.85 25.24
C SER A 120 8.01 -8.25 25.30
N LYS A 121 9.04 -9.09 25.18
CA LYS A 121 10.47 -8.69 25.15
C LYS A 121 11.03 -8.53 23.73
N LEU A 122 10.19 -8.59 22.70
CA LEU A 122 10.63 -8.50 21.31
C LEU A 122 11.15 -7.08 21.03
N GLY A 123 12.39 -6.98 20.53
CA GLY A 123 12.99 -5.70 20.20
C GLY A 123 12.23 -4.95 19.10
N PHE A 124 12.12 -3.63 19.22
CA PHE A 124 11.39 -2.76 18.29
C PHE A 124 11.79 -2.95 16.81
N HIS A 125 13.05 -3.27 16.54
CA HIS A 125 13.55 -3.50 15.17
C HIS A 125 12.91 -4.71 14.47
N VAL A 126 12.43 -5.69 15.23
CA VAL A 126 11.75 -6.89 14.70
C VAL A 126 10.23 -6.69 14.61
N GLN A 127 9.68 -5.67 15.27
CA GLN A 127 8.26 -5.36 15.19
C GLN A 127 7.93 -4.68 13.86
N ALA A 128 6.86 -5.10 13.19
CA ALA A 128 6.37 -4.41 12.00
C ALA A 128 5.74 -3.05 12.34
N ASP A 129 5.42 -2.28 11.30
CA ASP A 129 4.73 -1.00 11.48
C ASP A 129 3.33 -1.19 12.12
N GLN A 130 2.89 -0.21 12.91
CA GLN A 130 1.58 -0.22 13.58
C GLN A 130 0.43 -0.39 12.58
N SER A 131 0.54 0.18 11.37
CA SER A 131 -0.45 0.03 10.30
C SER A 131 -0.66 -1.44 9.91
N LEU A 132 0.41 -2.26 9.92
CA LEU A 132 0.32 -3.68 9.61
C LEU A 132 -0.41 -4.46 10.70
N TYR A 133 -0.18 -4.14 11.98
CA TYR A 133 -0.95 -4.71 13.09
C TYR A 133 -2.44 -4.41 12.97
N ILE A 134 -2.78 -3.16 12.67
CA ILE A 134 -4.18 -2.73 12.46
C ILE A 134 -4.81 -3.54 11.31
N ALA A 135 -4.15 -3.58 10.15
CA ALA A 135 -4.67 -4.28 8.98
C ALA A 135 -4.88 -5.78 9.23
N LEU A 136 -3.89 -6.45 9.82
CA LEU A 136 -3.97 -7.89 10.09
C LEU A 136 -4.94 -8.25 11.23
N GLN A 137 -5.09 -7.40 12.25
CA GLN A 137 -6.10 -7.61 13.29
C GLN A 137 -7.51 -7.47 12.71
N LEU A 138 -7.80 -6.39 11.98
CA LEU A 138 -9.11 -6.18 11.34
C LEU A 138 -9.47 -7.33 10.41
N ALA A 139 -8.52 -7.77 9.59
CA ALA A 139 -8.74 -8.91 8.69
C ALA A 139 -8.98 -10.22 9.45
N SER A 140 -8.34 -10.42 10.61
CA SER A 140 -8.57 -11.60 11.47
C SER A 140 -9.94 -11.57 12.13
N GLU A 141 -10.37 -10.41 12.61
CA GLU A 141 -11.70 -10.22 13.20
C GLU A 141 -12.80 -10.42 12.16
N GLU A 142 -12.63 -9.87 10.96
CA GLU A 142 -13.53 -10.11 9.83
C GLU A 142 -13.56 -11.59 9.45
N ALA A 143 -12.41 -12.25 9.39
CA ALA A 143 -12.33 -13.67 9.08
C ALA A 143 -13.11 -14.52 10.09
N LYS A 144 -12.91 -14.26 11.39
CA LYS A 144 -13.65 -14.92 12.47
C LYS A 144 -15.15 -14.66 12.38
N ALA A 145 -15.56 -13.41 12.12
CA ALA A 145 -16.97 -13.06 11.95
C ALA A 145 -17.64 -13.78 10.77
N GLN A 146 -16.85 -14.12 9.74
CA GLN A 146 -17.31 -14.86 8.56
C GLN A 146 -17.09 -16.38 8.65
N SER A 147 -16.59 -16.90 9.79
CA SER A 147 -16.20 -18.30 9.95
C SER A 147 -15.25 -18.80 8.86
N ARG A 148 -14.33 -17.94 8.40
CA ARG A 148 -13.26 -18.29 7.45
C ARG A 148 -11.92 -18.39 8.17
N THR A 149 -10.99 -19.17 7.62
CA THR A 149 -9.62 -19.23 8.13
C THR A 149 -9.00 -17.83 8.09
N PRO A 150 -8.48 -17.30 9.22
CA PRO A 150 -7.82 -16.01 9.23
C PRO A 150 -6.47 -16.12 8.51
N PHE A 151 -6.43 -15.68 7.26
CA PHE A 151 -5.18 -15.46 6.53
C PHE A 151 -5.34 -14.27 5.57
N THR A 152 -4.35 -13.39 5.53
CA THR A 152 -4.32 -12.24 4.63
C THR A 152 -2.93 -12.09 4.06
N TYR A 153 -2.84 -11.94 2.74
CA TYR A 153 -1.57 -11.77 2.05
C TYR A 153 -1.00 -10.39 2.33
N VAL A 154 0.29 -10.34 2.71
CA VAL A 154 1.08 -9.13 2.88
C VAL A 154 2.28 -9.20 1.95
N ASP A 155 2.54 -8.13 1.21
CA ASP A 155 3.75 -8.01 0.41
C ASP A 155 4.94 -7.74 1.32
N LEU A 156 5.90 -8.68 1.38
CA LEU A 156 7.08 -8.52 2.25
C LEU A 156 8.01 -7.40 1.77
N THR A 157 7.83 -6.92 0.54
CA THR A 157 8.58 -5.79 0.00
C THR A 157 7.93 -4.43 0.27
N SER A 158 6.78 -4.43 0.94
CA SER A 158 6.10 -3.22 1.38
C SER A 158 6.84 -2.54 2.52
N LYS A 159 6.71 -1.23 2.63
CA LYS A 159 7.41 -0.42 3.63
C LYS A 159 7.09 -0.85 5.06
N GLU A 160 5.89 -1.35 5.29
CA GLU A 160 5.38 -1.78 6.59
C GLU A 160 6.04 -3.08 7.06
N ALA A 161 6.36 -3.98 6.12
CA ALA A 161 6.98 -5.27 6.38
C ALA A 161 8.52 -5.22 6.37
N LEU A 162 9.12 -4.24 5.69
CA LEU A 162 10.57 -4.11 5.60
C LEU A 162 11.20 -3.67 6.94
N PRO A 163 12.38 -4.23 7.31
CA PRO A 163 13.17 -3.73 8.42
C PRO A 163 13.61 -2.27 8.20
N LEU A 164 13.68 -1.48 9.27
CA LEU A 164 14.06 -0.06 9.19
C LEU A 164 15.46 0.19 8.58
N TRP A 165 16.37 -0.77 8.72
CA TRP A 165 17.72 -0.71 8.17
C TRP A 165 17.81 -1.15 6.71
N LEU A 166 16.72 -1.66 6.13
CA LEU A 166 16.63 -2.12 4.75
C LEU A 166 15.77 -1.15 3.93
N PRO A 167 16.39 -0.15 3.28
CA PRO A 167 15.67 0.78 2.44
C PRO A 167 14.93 0.08 1.30
N ALA A 168 13.76 0.60 0.94
CA ALA A 168 12.94 0.07 -0.13
C ALA A 168 13.66 0.03 -1.50
N ASP A 169 14.61 0.93 -1.76
CA ASP A 169 15.43 0.97 -2.99
C ASP A 169 16.49 -0.15 -3.05
N LYS A 170 16.82 -0.76 -1.91
CA LYS A 170 17.77 -1.89 -1.82
C LYS A 170 17.11 -3.24 -2.02
N VAL A 171 15.79 -3.31 -1.90
CA VAL A 171 14.98 -4.41 -2.42
C VAL A 171 14.80 -4.14 -3.91
N GLY A 172 15.29 -5.04 -4.77
CA GLY A 172 15.46 -4.85 -6.22
C GLY A 172 14.21 -4.36 -6.97
N GLY A 173 14.41 -3.94 -8.22
CA GLY A 173 13.46 -3.14 -9.00
C GLY A 173 13.95 -1.70 -9.14
N LYS A 174 13.76 -1.08 -10.30
CA LYS A 174 14.00 0.37 -10.43
C LYS A 174 12.94 1.08 -9.61
N PHE A 175 13.35 1.64 -8.47
CA PHE A 175 12.53 2.53 -7.66
C PHE A 175 12.27 3.82 -8.44
N THR A 176 11.20 3.86 -9.22
CA THR A 176 10.56 5.14 -9.53
C THR A 176 9.79 5.53 -8.28
N LEU A 177 10.19 6.64 -7.63
CA LEU A 177 9.57 7.17 -6.42
C LEU A 177 8.03 7.06 -6.54
N ARG A 178 7.44 6.26 -5.65
CA ARG A 178 5.99 6.05 -5.59
C ARG A 178 5.57 6.01 -4.12
N ASP A 179 4.47 6.70 -3.81
CA ASP A 179 3.66 6.49 -2.61
C ASP A 179 3.02 5.08 -2.67
N ASP A 180 3.20 4.29 -1.62
CA ASP A 180 3.16 2.83 -1.62
C ASP A 180 1.76 2.16 -1.67
N ASP A 181 0.65 2.88 -1.91
CA ASP A 181 -0.70 2.37 -1.52
C ASP A 181 -1.67 1.86 -2.61
N GLU A 182 -1.27 1.57 -3.84
CA GLU A 182 -2.26 1.38 -4.92
C GLU A 182 -2.18 0.08 -5.74
N SER A 183 -3.28 -0.66 -5.57
CA SER A 183 -3.66 -1.93 -6.18
C SER A 183 -3.36 -2.09 -7.67
N ARG A 184 -2.94 -3.31 -8.01
CA ARG A 184 -2.99 -3.87 -9.35
C ARG A 184 -4.43 -3.83 -9.87
N LEU A 185 -4.62 -3.34 -11.09
CA LEU A 185 -5.88 -3.39 -11.84
C LEU A 185 -6.35 -4.85 -12.01
N ALA A 186 -7.17 -5.36 -11.11
CA ALA A 186 -8.06 -6.47 -11.43
C ALA A 186 -9.13 -5.92 -12.40
N GLY A 187 -9.27 -6.56 -13.56
CA GLY A 187 -9.91 -6.03 -14.78
C GLY A 187 -11.42 -5.71 -14.74
N HIS A 188 -12.02 -5.45 -13.57
CA HIS A 188 -13.44 -5.15 -13.42
C HIS A 188 -13.79 -3.93 -12.57
N HIS A 189 -12.81 -3.17 -12.07
CA HIS A 189 -13.10 -1.94 -11.33
C HIS A 189 -13.38 -0.77 -12.28
N ALA A 190 -14.58 -0.17 -12.15
CA ALA A 190 -14.90 1.07 -12.82
C ALA A 190 -13.99 2.17 -12.28
N ILE A 191 -13.11 2.70 -13.14
CA ILE A 191 -12.24 3.82 -12.82
C ILE A 191 -13.14 5.07 -12.68
N GLY A 192 -13.53 5.38 -11.45
CA GLY A 192 -14.52 6.41 -11.13
C GLY A 192 -13.97 7.84 -11.22
N SER A 193 -12.65 8.01 -11.13
CA SER A 193 -11.99 9.31 -11.19
C SER A 193 -10.68 9.29 -12.00
N LEU A 194 -10.27 10.46 -12.48
CA LEU A 194 -9.00 10.63 -13.21
C LEU A 194 -7.79 10.40 -12.30
N SER A 195 -7.95 10.66 -10.99
CA SER A 195 -7.00 10.20 -9.98
C SER A 195 -6.89 8.69 -10.00
N ASP A 196 -8.00 7.94 -9.94
CA ASP A 196 -7.97 6.47 -9.97
C ASP A 196 -7.30 5.92 -11.23
N LEU A 197 -7.46 6.60 -12.37
CA LEU A 197 -6.76 6.24 -13.61
C LEU A 197 -5.24 6.47 -13.51
N SER A 198 -4.82 7.63 -13.00
CA SER A 198 -3.38 7.94 -12.83
C SER A 198 -2.73 6.98 -11.85
N LYS A 199 -3.44 6.65 -10.78
CA LYS A 199 -3.09 5.67 -9.75
C LYS A 199 -2.96 4.27 -10.34
N ALA A 200 -3.95 3.84 -11.13
CA ALA A 200 -3.96 2.55 -11.81
C ALA A 200 -2.87 2.42 -12.89
N LEU A 201 -2.58 3.49 -13.64
CA LEU A 201 -1.47 3.53 -14.59
C LEU A 201 -0.11 3.47 -13.88
N LYS A 202 0.09 4.23 -12.79
CA LYS A 202 1.29 4.13 -11.96
C LYS A 202 1.47 2.72 -11.41
N GLY A 203 0.37 2.11 -10.94
CA GLY A 203 0.26 0.72 -10.52
C GLY A 203 0.72 -0.27 -11.59
N ALA A 204 0.24 -0.11 -12.81
CA ALA A 204 0.60 -0.96 -13.94
C ALA A 204 2.05 -0.75 -14.42
N THR A 205 2.65 0.41 -14.15
CA THR A 205 4.03 0.73 -14.55
C THR A 205 5.08 0.46 -13.47
N ALA A 206 4.66 0.14 -12.24
CA ALA A 206 5.60 -0.15 -11.16
C ALA A 206 6.13 -1.59 -11.31
N SER A 207 7.44 -1.71 -11.59
CA SER A 207 8.11 -3.01 -11.54
C SER A 207 7.95 -3.60 -10.14
N PRO A 208 7.62 -4.89 -10.00
CA PRO A 208 7.54 -5.54 -8.71
C PRO A 208 8.88 -5.42 -7.98
N ARG A 209 8.86 -5.23 -6.65
CA ARG A 209 10.10 -5.28 -5.87
C ARG A 209 10.51 -6.74 -5.65
N PHE A 210 11.82 -6.99 -5.54
CA PHE A 210 12.33 -8.35 -5.39
C PHE A 210 13.55 -8.41 -4.46
N PHE A 211 13.57 -9.36 -3.52
CA PHE A 211 14.71 -9.51 -2.61
C PHE A 211 15.98 -9.94 -3.35
N ARG A 212 17.12 -9.36 -2.98
CA ARG A 212 18.42 -9.64 -3.61
C ARG A 212 19.16 -10.81 -2.97
N ASN A 213 18.88 -11.07 -1.69
CA ASN A 213 19.51 -12.14 -0.93
C ASN A 213 18.58 -12.68 0.15
N VAL A 214 18.96 -13.82 0.71
CA VAL A 214 18.17 -14.55 1.71
C VAL A 214 18.03 -13.74 3.00
N GLN A 215 19.06 -12.98 3.40
CA GLN A 215 19.03 -12.18 4.62
C GLN A 215 17.97 -11.09 4.58
N GLN A 216 17.79 -10.41 3.43
CA GLN A 216 16.74 -9.43 3.23
C GLN A 216 15.35 -10.07 3.35
N TRP A 217 15.15 -11.22 2.70
CA TRP A 217 13.88 -11.95 2.76
C TRP A 217 13.58 -12.45 4.18
N VAL A 218 14.54 -13.08 4.86
CA VAL A 218 14.37 -13.58 6.25
C VAL A 218 14.02 -12.44 7.19
N ALA A 219 14.72 -11.30 7.09
CA ALA A 219 14.47 -10.17 7.98
C ALA A 219 13.05 -9.58 7.79
N ALA A 220 12.59 -9.44 6.54
CA ALA A 220 11.23 -9.00 6.23
C ALA A 220 10.18 -10.05 6.66
N PHE A 221 10.44 -11.33 6.41
CA PHE A 221 9.55 -12.43 6.77
C PHE A 221 9.38 -12.57 8.28
N VAL A 222 10.45 -12.53 9.06
CA VAL A 222 10.38 -12.60 10.54
C VAL A 222 9.59 -11.42 11.11
N ARG A 223 9.83 -10.21 10.58
CA ARG A 223 9.09 -9.01 10.99
C ARG A 223 7.59 -9.15 10.71
N TYR A 224 7.21 -9.57 9.51
CA TYR A 224 5.83 -9.92 9.18
C TYR A 224 5.26 -11.04 10.08
N ALA A 225 6.02 -12.12 10.28
CA ALA A 225 5.58 -13.30 10.98
C ALA A 225 5.24 -13.01 12.45
N THR A 226 6.01 -12.17 13.13
CA THR A 226 5.69 -11.76 14.51
C THR A 226 4.33 -11.08 14.60
N THR A 227 4.02 -10.18 13.67
CA THR A 227 2.73 -9.50 13.57
C THR A 227 1.61 -10.48 13.19
N ALA A 228 1.85 -11.38 12.24
CA ALA A 228 0.89 -12.40 11.84
C ALA A 228 0.55 -13.35 12.99
N VAL A 229 1.53 -13.73 13.81
CA VAL A 229 1.31 -14.54 15.02
C VAL A 229 0.55 -13.75 16.08
N ALA A 230 0.98 -12.51 16.37
CA ALA A 230 0.33 -11.64 17.35
C ALA A 230 -1.15 -11.37 17.02
N THR A 231 -1.50 -11.31 15.74
CA THR A 231 -2.86 -11.09 15.25
C THR A 231 -3.67 -12.39 15.08
N GLY A 232 -3.05 -13.55 15.25
CA GLY A 232 -3.69 -14.85 15.10
C GLY A 232 -3.95 -15.28 13.66
N GLN A 233 -3.25 -14.69 12.69
CA GLN A 233 -3.25 -15.11 11.27
C GLN A 233 -2.39 -16.36 11.05
N MET A 234 -1.36 -16.55 11.86
CA MET A 234 -0.44 -17.70 11.80
C MET A 234 -0.09 -18.17 13.20
N THR A 235 0.40 -19.40 13.31
CA THR A 235 1.03 -19.92 14.54
C THR A 235 2.54 -20.09 14.32
N TRP A 236 3.33 -20.14 15.39
CA TRP A 236 4.77 -20.37 15.28
C TRP A 236 5.14 -21.66 14.51
N PRO A 237 4.45 -22.80 14.71
CA PRO A 237 4.66 -23.98 13.87
C PRO A 237 4.48 -23.72 12.37
N VAL A 238 3.49 -22.92 11.96
CA VAL A 238 3.30 -22.52 10.55
C VAL A 238 4.48 -21.69 10.08
N VAL A 239 4.92 -20.72 10.89
CA VAL A 239 6.03 -19.82 10.56
C VAL A 239 7.33 -20.61 10.35
N PHE A 240 7.67 -21.50 11.28
CA PHE A 240 8.91 -22.28 11.19
C PHE A 240 8.86 -23.32 10.07
N GLY A 241 7.72 -23.98 9.86
CA GLY A 241 7.55 -24.90 8.73
C GLY A 241 7.76 -24.19 7.40
N HIS A 242 7.09 -23.05 7.19
CA HIS A 242 7.21 -22.29 5.94
C HIS A 242 8.63 -21.74 5.75
N LEU A 243 9.24 -21.23 6.82
CA LEU A 243 10.62 -20.73 6.80
C LEU A 243 11.59 -21.83 6.36
N ASP A 244 11.47 -23.03 6.94
CA ASP A 244 12.31 -24.19 6.61
C ASP A 244 12.15 -24.59 5.13
N VAL A 245 10.91 -24.69 4.63
CA VAL A 245 10.62 -25.01 3.22
C VAL A 245 11.27 -23.99 2.27
N VAL A 246 11.15 -22.69 2.55
CA VAL A 246 11.73 -21.65 1.68
C VAL A 246 13.27 -21.69 1.74
N LEU A 247 13.87 -21.88 2.91
CA LEU A 247 15.32 -21.99 3.06
C LEU A 247 15.87 -23.27 2.39
N GLN A 248 15.13 -24.37 2.45
CA GLN A 248 15.46 -25.61 1.74
C GLN A 248 15.52 -25.36 0.22
N ILE A 249 14.54 -24.66 -0.35
CA ILE A 249 14.54 -24.30 -1.78
C ILE A 249 15.71 -23.37 -2.10
N CYS A 250 16.00 -22.38 -1.24
CA CYS A 250 17.17 -21.50 -1.39
C CYS A 250 18.47 -22.31 -1.53
N GLU A 251 18.71 -23.24 -0.60
CA GLU A 251 19.95 -24.03 -0.59
C GLU A 251 20.01 -25.01 -1.77
N GLN A 252 18.88 -25.61 -2.16
CA GLN A 252 18.82 -26.48 -3.35
C GLN A 252 19.18 -25.73 -4.65
N GLU A 253 18.74 -24.49 -4.83
CA GLU A 253 19.13 -23.69 -6.01
C GLU A 253 20.59 -23.25 -5.94
N LYS A 254 21.09 -22.91 -4.75
CA LYS A 254 22.50 -22.57 -4.54
C LYS A 254 23.43 -23.74 -4.87
N ILE A 255 23.08 -24.98 -4.48
CA ILE A 255 23.82 -26.21 -4.85
C ILE A 255 23.88 -26.38 -6.37
N LYS A 256 22.84 -25.94 -7.10
CA LYS A 256 22.81 -25.95 -8.58
C LYS A 256 23.53 -24.74 -9.21
N GLY A 257 24.21 -23.91 -8.41
CA GLY A 257 24.90 -22.70 -8.89
C GLY A 257 23.96 -21.57 -9.30
N ARG A 258 22.70 -21.58 -8.84
CA ARG A 258 21.69 -20.56 -9.15
C ARG A 258 21.42 -19.66 -7.94
N ALA A 259 20.98 -18.44 -8.20
CA ALA A 259 20.56 -17.52 -7.15
C ALA A 259 19.26 -17.97 -6.46
N ALA A 260 19.06 -17.54 -5.21
CA ALA A 260 17.91 -17.91 -4.37
C ALA A 260 16.55 -17.31 -4.82
N TYR A 261 16.50 -16.62 -5.95
CA TYR A 261 15.32 -15.90 -6.44
C TYR A 261 14.10 -16.79 -6.62
N LEU A 262 14.29 -18.05 -7.02
CA LEU A 262 13.19 -19.01 -7.15
C LEU A 262 12.42 -19.18 -5.83
N ALA A 263 13.14 -19.26 -4.71
CA ALA A 263 12.55 -19.47 -3.40
C ALA A 263 11.69 -18.26 -2.96
N PHE A 264 12.12 -17.05 -3.27
CA PHE A 264 11.37 -15.83 -2.94
C PHE A 264 10.08 -15.72 -3.75
N LEU A 265 10.13 -16.07 -5.04
CA LEU A 265 8.93 -16.12 -5.87
C LEU A 265 7.98 -17.24 -5.43
N TYR A 266 8.52 -18.40 -5.05
CA TYR A 266 7.73 -19.49 -4.48
C TYR A 266 6.98 -19.05 -3.21
N ASP A 267 7.67 -18.41 -2.26
CA ASP A 267 7.05 -17.84 -1.05
C ASP A 267 5.87 -16.91 -1.37
N ASP A 268 6.08 -15.94 -2.27
CA ASP A 268 5.03 -15.00 -2.70
C ASP A 268 3.81 -15.72 -3.28
N LEU A 269 4.03 -16.69 -4.17
CA LEU A 269 2.95 -17.44 -4.83
C LEU A 269 2.16 -18.29 -3.83
N VAL A 270 2.83 -18.99 -2.92
CA VAL A 270 2.21 -19.85 -1.91
C VAL A 270 1.36 -19.01 -0.95
N ARG A 271 1.91 -17.92 -0.39
CA ARG A 271 1.14 -17.06 0.52
C ARG A 271 -0.05 -16.38 -0.18
N ARG A 272 0.07 -16.01 -1.45
CA ARG A 272 -1.07 -15.53 -2.26
C ARG A 272 -2.12 -16.62 -2.48
N GLN A 273 -1.72 -17.88 -2.63
CA GLN A 273 -2.65 -19.00 -2.75
C GLN A 273 -3.40 -19.23 -1.44
N TRP A 274 -2.71 -19.23 -0.30
CA TRP A 274 -3.34 -19.34 1.03
C TRP A 274 -4.37 -18.23 1.25
N ALA A 275 -4.02 -16.98 0.94
CA ALA A 275 -4.97 -15.86 1.07
C ALA A 275 -6.21 -16.03 0.20
N ARG A 276 -6.04 -16.41 -1.08
CA ARG A 276 -7.18 -16.65 -1.98
C ARG A 276 -8.08 -17.80 -1.53
N ARG A 277 -7.49 -18.88 -0.99
CA ARG A 277 -8.25 -20.03 -0.49
C ARG A 277 -8.97 -19.70 0.82
N ALA A 278 -8.33 -18.94 1.71
CA ALA A 278 -8.91 -18.44 2.95
C ALA A 278 -10.10 -17.51 2.68
N GLU A 279 -9.96 -16.59 1.71
CA GLU A 279 -11.05 -15.70 1.26
C GLU A 279 -12.25 -16.48 0.71
N LYS A 280 -11.98 -17.54 -0.08
CA LYS A 280 -13.01 -18.42 -0.66
C LYS A 280 -13.61 -19.42 0.33
N ARG A 281 -13.22 -19.38 1.62
CA ARG A 281 -13.67 -20.31 2.66
C ARG A 281 -13.44 -21.78 2.27
N ASP A 282 -12.29 -22.05 1.65
CA ASP A 282 -11.94 -23.42 1.26
C ASP A 282 -11.83 -24.31 2.51
N PRO A 283 -12.71 -25.31 2.69
CA PRO A 283 -12.70 -26.18 3.88
C PRO A 283 -11.49 -27.11 3.93
N SER A 284 -10.78 -27.28 2.82
CA SER A 284 -9.56 -28.10 2.73
C SER A 284 -8.29 -27.32 3.07
N LEU A 285 -8.40 -26.01 3.34
CA LEU A 285 -7.23 -25.18 3.65
C LEU A 285 -6.73 -25.48 5.07
N ASP A 286 -5.65 -26.23 5.15
CA ASP A 286 -4.84 -26.41 6.37
C ASP A 286 -3.47 -25.76 6.15
N ILE A 287 -3.34 -24.52 6.63
CA ILE A 287 -2.11 -23.73 6.48
C ILE A 287 -0.95 -24.39 7.22
N LEU A 288 -1.21 -25.09 8.33
CA LEU A 288 -0.16 -25.79 9.07
C LEU A 288 0.39 -26.94 8.24
N ALA A 289 -0.47 -27.82 7.73
CA ALA A 289 -0.04 -28.93 6.89
C ALA A 289 0.61 -28.48 5.58
N GLU A 290 0.14 -27.37 4.99
CA GLU A 290 0.71 -26.82 3.75
C GLU A 290 2.06 -26.13 3.97
N SER A 291 2.24 -25.43 5.10
CA SER A 291 3.52 -24.77 5.41
C SER A 291 4.68 -25.73 5.62
N GLN A 292 4.42 -27.00 5.93
CA GLN A 292 5.43 -28.00 6.25
C GLN A 292 5.89 -28.83 5.03
N LYS A 293 5.40 -28.54 3.83
CA LYS A 293 5.74 -29.29 2.61
C LYS A 293 6.00 -28.38 1.43
N VAL A 294 6.86 -28.83 0.53
CA VAL A 294 7.06 -28.18 -0.77
C VAL A 294 5.86 -28.51 -1.66
N ASP A 295 5.07 -27.50 -2.01
CA ASP A 295 4.08 -27.59 -3.07
C ASP A 295 4.79 -27.65 -4.43
N LYS A 296 4.81 -28.85 -5.03
CA LYS A 296 5.53 -29.11 -6.28
C LYS A 296 4.96 -28.30 -7.45
N ASP A 297 3.65 -28.08 -7.47
CA ASP A 297 2.97 -27.38 -8.55
C ASP A 297 3.26 -25.87 -8.47
N MET A 298 3.24 -25.30 -7.27
CA MET A 298 3.66 -23.90 -7.05
C MET A 298 5.13 -23.69 -7.32
N LEU A 299 6.00 -24.65 -6.96
CA LEU A 299 7.42 -24.56 -7.26
C LEU A 299 7.69 -24.61 -8.77
N GLU A 300 6.99 -25.46 -9.51
CA GLU A 300 7.11 -25.52 -10.95
C GLU A 300 6.58 -24.25 -11.62
N LEU A 301 5.44 -23.72 -11.14
CA LEU A 301 4.92 -22.42 -11.58
C LEU A 301 5.93 -21.29 -11.31
N ALA A 302 6.58 -21.30 -10.15
CA ALA A 302 7.63 -20.33 -9.81
C ALA A 302 8.82 -20.45 -10.78
N ARG A 303 9.27 -21.67 -11.11
CA ARG A 303 10.35 -21.90 -12.09
C ARG A 303 10.02 -21.35 -13.47
N GLN A 304 8.79 -21.57 -13.94
CA GLN A 304 8.34 -21.07 -15.24
C GLN A 304 8.32 -19.53 -15.29
N ARG A 305 8.06 -18.87 -14.15
CA ARG A 305 7.90 -17.41 -14.07
C ARG A 305 9.15 -16.65 -13.66
N VAL A 306 10.11 -17.28 -12.98
CA VAL A 306 11.22 -16.58 -12.33
C VAL A 306 12.05 -15.76 -13.33
N SER A 307 12.32 -16.29 -14.52
CA SER A 307 13.08 -15.56 -15.56
C SER A 307 12.36 -14.29 -16.03
N GLN A 308 11.04 -14.37 -16.25
CA GLN A 308 10.24 -13.22 -16.64
C GLN A 308 10.20 -12.17 -15.52
N VAL A 309 9.97 -12.59 -14.28
CA VAL A 309 9.94 -11.69 -13.12
C VAL A 309 11.30 -11.00 -12.97
N LEU A 310 12.41 -11.75 -13.05
CA LEU A 310 13.76 -11.18 -12.97
C LEU A 310 14.03 -10.15 -14.08
N GLN A 311 13.53 -10.39 -15.29
CA GLN A 311 13.64 -9.43 -16.39
C GLN A 311 12.84 -8.15 -16.12
N GLU A 312 11.61 -8.27 -15.63
CA GLU A 312 10.72 -7.14 -15.30
C GLU A 312 11.29 -6.25 -14.18
N VAL A 313 12.01 -6.84 -13.23
CA VAL A 313 12.64 -6.10 -12.11
C VAL A 313 14.06 -5.63 -12.43
N GLY A 314 14.60 -5.97 -13.61
CA GLY A 314 15.96 -5.63 -14.01
C GLY A 314 17.05 -6.36 -13.23
N LEU A 315 16.73 -7.53 -12.67
CA LEU A 315 17.67 -8.45 -12.02
C LEU A 315 18.04 -9.65 -12.90
N ALA A 316 17.45 -9.76 -14.10
CA ALA A 316 17.94 -10.70 -15.08
C ALA A 316 19.40 -10.33 -15.38
N GLU A 317 20.32 -11.12 -14.85
CA GLU A 317 21.70 -11.12 -15.31
C GLU A 317 21.61 -11.21 -16.83
N SER A 318 22.25 -10.27 -17.53
CA SER A 318 22.44 -10.35 -18.97
C SER A 318 23.34 -11.56 -19.22
N ALA A 319 22.76 -12.76 -19.13
CA ALA A 319 23.40 -14.06 -19.30
C ALA A 319 23.70 -14.35 -20.78
N VAL A 320 23.91 -13.31 -21.58
CA VAL A 320 24.88 -13.40 -22.65
C VAL A 320 26.21 -13.11 -21.98
N PRO A 321 27.02 -14.13 -21.61
CA PRO A 321 28.43 -13.90 -21.42
C PRO A 321 28.88 -13.22 -22.70
N LYS A 322 29.19 -11.93 -22.61
CA LYS A 322 29.95 -11.24 -23.64
C LYS A 322 31.31 -11.90 -23.54
N ALA A 323 31.47 -13.05 -24.20
CA ALA A 323 32.77 -13.66 -24.41
C ALA A 323 33.64 -12.51 -24.88
N LEU A 324 34.63 -12.15 -24.07
CA LEU A 324 35.61 -11.15 -24.46
C LEU A 324 36.12 -11.63 -25.82
N PRO A 325 35.85 -10.91 -26.93
CA PRO A 325 36.51 -11.26 -28.16
C PRO A 325 38.00 -11.18 -27.88
N ALA A 326 38.73 -12.23 -28.29
CA ALA A 326 40.18 -12.21 -28.29
C ALA A 326 40.67 -10.88 -28.89
N PRO A 327 41.80 -10.33 -28.43
CA PRO A 327 42.31 -9.05 -28.90
C PRO A 327 42.73 -9.18 -30.38
N ALA A 328 41.78 -8.97 -31.29
CA ALA A 328 41.99 -8.82 -32.71
C ALA A 328 40.90 -7.89 -33.24
N ASP A 329 41.34 -6.70 -33.68
CA ASP A 329 40.66 -5.71 -34.50
C ASP A 329 39.24 -5.31 -34.08
N ILE A 330 39.11 -4.10 -33.55
CA ILE A 330 37.84 -3.40 -33.32
C ILE A 330 37.18 -3.10 -34.67
N PRO A 331 36.04 -3.70 -35.04
CA PRO A 331 35.15 -3.11 -36.02
C PRO A 331 34.11 -2.30 -35.24
N MET A 332 33.92 -1.03 -35.62
CA MET A 332 32.75 -0.26 -35.20
C MET A 332 31.47 -0.91 -35.76
N SER A 333 30.98 -1.99 -35.17
CA SER A 333 29.64 -2.50 -35.46
C SER A 333 28.72 -2.13 -34.30
N SER A 334 28.10 -0.96 -34.42
CA SER A 334 26.83 -0.66 -33.75
C SER A 334 25.80 -1.67 -34.22
N ASP A 335 25.58 -2.75 -33.48
CA ASP A 335 24.60 -3.76 -33.85
C ASP A 335 23.19 -3.13 -33.80
N PRO A 336 22.60 -2.82 -34.98
CA PRO A 336 21.34 -2.10 -35.05
C PRO A 336 20.16 -2.97 -34.57
N THR A 337 20.37 -4.28 -34.40
CA THR A 337 19.32 -5.22 -34.04
C THR A 337 18.91 -5.14 -32.57
N ALA A 338 19.81 -4.75 -31.67
CA ALA A 338 19.48 -4.56 -30.26
C ALA A 338 18.59 -3.32 -30.05
N VAL A 339 18.94 -2.22 -30.74
CA VAL A 339 18.14 -0.99 -30.77
C VAL A 339 16.79 -1.26 -31.42
N ALA A 340 16.75 -2.02 -32.52
CA ALA A 340 15.51 -2.40 -33.19
C ALA A 340 14.58 -3.26 -32.29
N LYS A 341 15.14 -4.23 -31.53
CA LYS A 341 14.35 -5.02 -30.58
C LYS A 341 13.80 -4.17 -29.43
N GLN A 342 14.58 -3.22 -28.93
CA GLN A 342 14.13 -2.30 -27.88
C GLN A 342 13.03 -1.35 -28.40
N LEU A 343 13.18 -0.83 -29.62
CA LEU A 343 12.16 -0.02 -30.29
C LEU A 343 10.88 -0.82 -30.56
N ALA A 344 10.99 -2.05 -31.04
CA ALA A 344 9.83 -2.93 -31.27
C ALA A 344 9.08 -3.25 -29.98
N ALA A 345 9.81 -3.50 -28.88
CA ALA A 345 9.19 -3.71 -27.56
C ALA A 345 8.49 -2.44 -27.04
N ALA A 346 9.11 -1.27 -27.22
CA ALA A 346 8.51 0.01 -26.86
C ALA A 346 7.25 0.31 -27.70
N GLU A 347 7.29 0.03 -29.00
CA GLU A 347 6.15 0.23 -29.91
C GLU A 347 5.00 -0.73 -29.56
N GLN A 348 5.31 -1.98 -29.21
CA GLN A 348 4.30 -2.95 -28.77
C GLN A 348 3.66 -2.55 -27.43
N ALA A 349 4.45 -2.01 -26.49
CA ALA A 349 3.94 -1.45 -25.25
C ALA A 349 3.03 -0.23 -25.50
N GLN A 350 3.43 0.67 -26.43
CA GLN A 350 2.63 1.81 -26.83
C GLN A 350 1.31 1.38 -27.48
N LYS A 351 1.32 0.40 -28.40
CA LYS A 351 0.10 -0.15 -29.02
C LYS A 351 -0.85 -0.77 -27.99
N ARG A 352 -0.31 -1.47 -26.97
CA ARG A 352 -1.13 -2.00 -25.87
C ARG A 352 -1.74 -0.87 -25.03
N ALA A 353 -0.99 0.20 -24.76
CA ALA A 353 -1.48 1.37 -24.04
C ALA A 353 -2.57 2.14 -24.82
N GLU A 354 -2.41 2.29 -26.13
CA GLU A 354 -3.40 2.91 -27.02
C GLU A 354 -4.68 2.05 -27.12
N ALA A 355 -4.54 0.73 -27.28
CA ALA A 355 -5.68 -0.18 -27.31
C ALA A 355 -6.45 -0.21 -25.98
N ALA A 356 -5.74 -0.17 -24.84
CA ALA A 356 -6.35 -0.03 -23.53
C ALA A 356 -7.08 1.32 -23.38
N SER A 357 -6.47 2.41 -23.85
CA SER A 357 -7.07 3.76 -23.84
C SER A 357 -8.33 3.85 -24.71
N LYS A 358 -8.32 3.19 -25.88
CA LYS A 358 -9.49 3.11 -26.77
C LYS A 358 -10.64 2.35 -26.12
N LYS A 359 -10.36 1.16 -25.57
CA LYS A 359 -11.35 0.36 -24.84
C LYS A 359 -11.92 1.11 -23.64
N LEU A 360 -11.09 1.87 -22.92
CA LEU A 360 -11.55 2.73 -21.82
C LEU A 360 -12.52 3.82 -22.32
N GLY A 361 -12.19 4.47 -23.45
CA GLY A 361 -13.06 5.46 -24.09
C GLY A 361 -14.41 4.88 -24.51
N GLU A 362 -14.43 3.66 -25.05
CA GLU A 362 -15.65 2.94 -25.40
C GLU A 362 -16.50 2.62 -24.17
N VAL A 363 -15.87 2.12 -23.08
CA VAL A 363 -16.57 1.84 -21.82
C VAL A 363 -17.13 3.12 -21.20
N GLN A 364 -16.38 4.23 -21.22
CA GLN A 364 -16.84 5.52 -20.71
C GLN A 364 -18.01 6.06 -21.54
N ALA A 365 -17.98 5.93 -22.87
CA ALA A 365 -19.08 6.31 -23.74
C ALA A 365 -20.34 5.48 -23.47
N GLN A 366 -20.19 4.17 -23.28
CA GLN A 366 -21.30 3.29 -22.91
C GLN A 366 -21.91 3.63 -21.54
N LEU A 367 -21.07 3.97 -20.55
CA LEU A 367 -21.52 4.40 -19.22
C LEU A 367 -22.32 5.71 -19.30
N MET A 368 -21.83 6.69 -20.07
CA MET A 368 -22.53 7.96 -20.30
C MET A 368 -23.87 7.75 -21.03
N ALA A 369 -23.91 6.85 -22.03
CA ALA A 369 -25.14 6.50 -22.75
C ALA A 369 -26.16 5.80 -21.85
N LYS A 370 -25.72 4.91 -20.96
CA LYS A 370 -26.60 4.27 -19.96
C LYS A 370 -27.13 5.28 -18.94
N ALA A 371 -26.28 6.21 -18.49
CA ALA A 371 -26.67 7.26 -17.56
C ALA A 371 -27.71 8.22 -18.17
N SER A 372 -27.55 8.60 -19.45
CA SER A 372 -28.52 9.46 -20.14
C SER A 372 -29.84 8.72 -20.42
N ALA A 373 -29.80 7.43 -20.78
CA ALA A 373 -31.00 6.62 -20.96
C ALA A 373 -31.78 6.45 -19.64
N ALA A 374 -31.09 6.26 -18.52
CA ALA A 374 -31.72 6.19 -17.19
C ALA A 374 -32.34 7.53 -16.77
N ALA A 375 -31.76 8.67 -17.16
CA ALA A 375 -32.30 10.00 -16.90
C ALA A 375 -33.52 10.35 -17.76
N GLY A 376 -33.72 9.69 -18.91
CA GLY A 376 -34.85 9.91 -19.81
C GLY A 376 -36.15 9.21 -19.38
N GLY A 377 -36.11 8.33 -18.37
CA GLY A 377 -37.23 7.44 -18.00
C GLY A 377 -38.15 7.93 -16.88
N GLY A 378 -37.88 9.04 -16.21
CA GLY A 378 -38.73 9.48 -15.11
C GLY A 378 -38.42 10.89 -14.63
N GLN A 379 -39.44 11.75 -14.67
CA GLN A 379 -39.59 13.08 -14.06
C GLN A 379 -38.32 13.95 -14.01
N SER A 380 -38.39 15.09 -14.71
CA SER A 380 -37.51 16.27 -14.66
C SER A 380 -37.10 16.67 -13.24
N GLY A 381 -36.18 15.93 -12.64
CA GLY A 381 -35.53 16.24 -11.39
C GLY A 381 -34.39 17.19 -11.67
N ASN A 382 -34.49 18.41 -11.12
CA ASN A 382 -33.45 19.43 -11.20
C ASN A 382 -32.06 18.83 -10.92
N LEU A 383 -31.22 18.76 -11.95
CA LEU A 383 -29.81 18.40 -11.80
C LEU A 383 -29.16 19.35 -10.80
N THR A 384 -28.37 18.80 -9.88
CA THR A 384 -27.64 19.62 -8.92
C THR A 384 -26.63 20.52 -9.64
N LYS A 385 -26.34 21.72 -9.08
CA LYS A 385 -25.34 22.66 -9.64
C LYS A 385 -23.99 21.99 -9.91
N ARG A 386 -23.62 20.99 -9.11
CA ARG A 386 -22.39 20.21 -9.27
C ARG A 386 -22.42 19.35 -10.54
N GLN A 387 -23.55 18.70 -10.84
CA GLN A 387 -23.72 17.91 -12.06
C GLN A 387 -23.69 18.79 -13.32
N HIS A 388 -24.31 19.98 -13.29
CA HIS A 388 -24.22 20.95 -14.39
C HIS A 388 -22.78 21.42 -14.65
N LYS A 389 -22.01 21.70 -13.59
CA LYS A 389 -20.61 22.09 -13.73
C LYS A 389 -19.76 20.98 -14.36
N THR A 390 -20.01 19.73 -13.98
CA THR A 390 -19.33 18.56 -14.54
C THR A 390 -19.67 18.38 -16.03
N MET A 391 -20.96 18.47 -16.42
CA MET A 391 -21.37 18.40 -17.83
C MET A 391 -20.73 19.50 -18.67
N ASN A 392 -20.75 20.75 -18.20
CA ASN A 392 -20.16 21.89 -18.90
C ASN A 392 -18.63 21.76 -19.04
N TRP A 393 -17.96 21.12 -18.08
CA TRP A 393 -16.53 20.90 -18.18
C TRP A 393 -16.18 19.87 -19.27
N PHE A 394 -16.94 18.76 -19.36
CA PHE A 394 -16.73 17.73 -20.36
C PHE A 394 -17.04 18.22 -21.79
N SER A 395 -18.12 18.98 -21.98
CA SER A 395 -18.44 19.57 -23.29
C SER A 395 -17.34 20.55 -23.74
N LYS A 396 -16.81 21.35 -22.81
CA LYS A 396 -15.69 22.27 -23.08
C LYS A 396 -14.39 21.55 -23.44
N GLN A 397 -14.11 20.40 -22.81
CA GLN A 397 -12.96 19.55 -23.16
C GLN A 397 -13.10 18.91 -24.55
N ALA A 398 -14.28 18.38 -24.89
CA ALA A 398 -14.56 17.82 -26.21
C ALA A 398 -14.35 18.86 -27.31
N ASN A 399 -14.92 20.06 -27.15
CA ASN A 399 -14.75 21.16 -28.11
C ASN A 399 -13.28 21.59 -28.27
N ARG A 400 -12.49 21.59 -27.19
CA ARG A 400 -11.05 21.90 -27.27
C ARG A 400 -10.27 20.86 -28.08
N ARG A 401 -10.60 19.58 -27.93
CA ARG A 401 -9.95 18.50 -28.70
C ARG A 401 -10.29 18.61 -30.19
N GLN A 402 -11.54 18.89 -30.51
CA GLN A 402 -11.97 19.08 -31.90
C GLN A 402 -11.29 20.29 -32.54
N GLN A 403 -11.23 21.43 -31.84
CA GLN A 403 -10.47 22.60 -32.30
C GLN A 403 -8.96 22.32 -32.51
N GLN A 404 -8.35 21.46 -31.70
CA GLN A 404 -6.95 21.06 -31.89
C GLN A 404 -6.76 20.13 -33.09
N GLN A 405 -7.73 19.26 -33.37
CA GLN A 405 -7.72 18.41 -34.57
C GLN A 405 -7.91 19.24 -35.83
N ASP A 406 -8.85 20.18 -35.85
CA ASP A 406 -9.10 21.07 -36.99
C ASP A 406 -7.87 21.95 -37.29
N LYS A 407 -7.21 22.48 -36.24
CA LYS A 407 -5.96 23.23 -36.39
C LYS A 407 -4.80 22.40 -36.96
N ARG A 408 -4.75 21.10 -36.64
CA ARG A 408 -3.72 20.18 -37.19
C ARG A 408 -4.05 19.73 -38.62
N GLY A 409 -5.34 19.66 -38.97
CA GLY A 409 -5.79 19.31 -40.32
C GLY A 409 -5.57 20.42 -41.35
N GLY A 410 -5.62 21.68 -40.93
CA GLY A 410 -5.44 22.85 -41.82
C GLY A 410 -3.99 23.27 -42.13
N GLN A 411 -2.98 22.53 -41.63
CA GLN A 411 -1.56 22.77 -41.91
C GLN A 411 -0.94 21.73 -42.86
N ARG A 412 -1.76 20.97 -43.59
CA ARG A 412 -1.30 20.01 -44.60
C ARG A 412 -1.50 20.54 -46.01
#